data_AF-A0A820E1C1-F1
#
_entry.id   AF-A0A820E1C1-F1
#
_cell.length_a   1.000
_cell.length_b   1.000
_cell.length_c   1.000
_cell.angle_alpha   90.00
_cell.angle_beta   90.00
_cell.angle_gamma   90.00
#
_symmetry.space_group_name_H-M   'P 1'
#
loop_
_entity.id
_entity.type
_entity.pdbx_description
1 polymer ?
#
loop_
_entity_poly.entity_id
_entity_poly.type
_entity_poly.pdbx_seq_one_letter_code
_entity_poly.pdbx_strand_id
1 'polypeptide(L)'
;MKEDIDRSVPGGQLSNHINITCATDRIFLRKRSIIIREPIEVIGEVVVNETTDNRDNDFHTLIFNRILPANTQIILKSNYFGQLKNDMREFNISSK
;
A
#
# COMPACT_ATOMS: atom_id res chain seq x y z
N MET A 1 -32.47 -8.16 -6.89
CA MET A 1 -31.25 -8.33 -6.08
C MET A 1 -30.12 -8.64 -7.03
N LYS A 2 -29.18 -7.71 -7.22
CA LYS A 2 -27.91 -8.03 -7.89
C LYS A 2 -27.07 -8.73 -6.84
N GLU A 3 -26.76 -9.99 -7.08
CA GLU A 3 -25.79 -10.71 -6.28
C GLU A 3 -24.44 -10.01 -6.48
N ASP A 4 -24.02 -9.25 -5.47
CA ASP A 4 -22.64 -8.84 -5.36
C ASP A 4 -21.83 -10.12 -5.22
N ILE A 5 -21.32 -10.60 -6.35
CA ILE A 5 -20.41 -11.74 -6.40
C ILE A 5 -19.20 -11.29 -5.60
N ASP A 6 -19.15 -11.68 -4.34
CA ASP A 6 -18.01 -11.55 -3.45
C ASP A 6 -16.92 -12.47 -4.01
N ARG A 7 -16.26 -11.99 -5.07
CA ARG A 7 -15.08 -12.63 -5.68
C ARG A 7 -13.94 -12.46 -4.70
N SER A 8 -13.99 -13.24 -3.62
CA SER A 8 -12.89 -13.48 -2.70
C SER A 8 -11.73 -14.02 -3.54
N VAL A 9 -10.78 -13.16 -3.90
CA VAL A 9 -9.56 -13.59 -4.57
C VAL A 9 -8.68 -14.23 -3.50
N PRO A 10 -8.08 -15.42 -3.76
CA PRO A 10 -7.17 -16.04 -2.80
C PRO A 10 -6.06 -15.06 -2.42
N GLY A 11 -5.75 -15.00 -1.13
CA GLY A 11 -4.68 -14.16 -0.62
C GLY A 11 -3.31 -14.55 -1.19
N GLY A 12 -2.38 -13.61 -1.18
CA GLY A 12 -1.03 -13.81 -1.70
C GLY A 12 -0.01 -12.86 -1.08
N GLN A 13 1.22 -12.94 -1.56
CA GLN A 13 2.31 -12.04 -1.19
C GLN A 13 2.62 -11.09 -2.35
N LEU A 14 2.72 -9.80 -2.07
CA LEU A 14 3.20 -8.79 -3.00
C LEU A 14 4.60 -8.36 -2.58
N SER A 15 5.49 -8.26 -3.57
CA SER A 15 6.81 -7.64 -3.42
C SER A 15 6.86 -6.41 -4.30
N ASN A 16 6.79 -5.23 -3.69
CA ASN A 16 6.83 -3.96 -4.39
C ASN A 16 8.22 -3.33 -4.27
N HIS A 17 8.83 -3.01 -5.41
CA HIS A 17 10.06 -2.23 -5.45
C HIS A 17 9.68 -0.74 -5.43
N ILE A 18 10.13 -0.02 -4.41
CA ILE A 18 9.91 1.42 -4.28
C ILE A 18 11.24 2.14 -4.44
N ASN A 19 11.27 3.06 -5.39
CA ASN A 19 12.38 3.97 -5.59
C ASN A 19 12.04 5.32 -4.95
N ILE A 20 12.84 5.73 -3.98
CA ILE A 20 12.70 7.01 -3.28
C ILE A 20 13.26 8.10 -4.19
N THR A 21 12.41 8.99 -4.68
CA THR A 21 12.83 10.08 -5.60
C THR A 21 13.24 11.35 -4.86
N CYS A 22 12.78 11.53 -3.62
CA CYS A 22 13.14 12.64 -2.75
C CYS A 22 13.35 12.14 -1.33
N ALA A 23 14.18 12.83 -0.54
CA ALA A 23 14.47 12.40 0.82
C ALA A 23 13.18 12.35 1.66
N THR A 24 12.93 11.21 2.32
CA THR A 24 11.72 10.99 3.11
C THR A 24 11.97 10.03 4.27
N ASP A 25 11.29 10.24 5.38
CA ASP A 25 11.22 9.31 6.52
C ASP A 25 9.97 8.41 6.46
N ARG A 26 9.08 8.61 5.46
CA ARG A 26 7.78 7.93 5.41
C ARG A 26 7.29 7.64 4.00
N ILE A 27 6.43 6.62 3.90
CA ILE A 27 5.72 6.25 2.67
C ILE A 27 4.25 6.02 2.98
N PHE A 28 3.39 6.47 2.06
CA PHE A 28 1.94 6.25 2.10
C PHE A 28 1.55 5.18 1.06
N LEU A 29 0.93 4.10 1.51
CA LEU A 29 0.45 3.01 0.68
C LEU A 29 -1.07 3.03 0.66
N ARG A 30 -1.64 3.34 -0.51
CA ARG A 30 -3.10 3.42 -0.66
C ARG A 30 -3.70 2.05 -0.99
N LYS A 31 -4.73 1.64 -0.23
CA LYS A 31 -5.50 0.40 -0.38
C LYS A 31 -6.59 0.55 -1.45
N ARG A 32 -6.23 0.84 -2.70
CA ARG A 32 -7.23 1.11 -3.75
C ARG A 32 -8.00 -0.12 -4.24
N SER A 33 -7.48 -1.34 -4.06
CA SER A 33 -8.14 -2.56 -4.58
C SER A 33 -7.78 -3.86 -3.84
N ILE A 34 -6.98 -3.76 -2.78
CA ILE A 34 -6.53 -4.90 -1.97
C ILE A 34 -6.48 -4.47 -0.50
N ILE A 35 -6.89 -5.38 0.38
CA ILE A 35 -6.68 -5.18 1.81
C ILE A 35 -5.28 -5.70 2.11
N ILE A 36 -4.36 -4.76 2.39
CA ILE A 36 -3.02 -5.08 2.89
C ILE A 36 -3.16 -5.55 4.33
N ARG A 37 -2.60 -6.72 4.65
CA ARG A 37 -2.51 -7.22 6.02
C ARG A 37 -1.10 -7.02 6.57
N GLU A 38 -1.04 -6.73 7.86
CA GLU A 38 0.19 -6.71 8.62
C GLU A 38 0.77 -8.13 8.80
N PRO A 39 2.09 -8.27 8.96
CA PRO A 39 3.09 -7.20 8.91
C PRO A 39 3.46 -6.81 7.47
N ILE A 40 3.75 -5.52 7.26
CA ILE A 40 4.45 -5.06 6.04
C ILE A 40 5.94 -5.11 6.36
N GLU A 41 6.66 -5.96 5.65
CA GLU A 41 8.09 -6.16 5.83
C GLU A 41 8.87 -5.32 4.83
N VAL A 42 9.96 -4.71 5.29
CA VAL A 42 10.92 -4.02 4.42
C VAL A 42 12.16 -4.87 4.33
N ILE A 43 12.53 -5.26 3.12
CA ILE A 43 13.77 -5.99 2.89
C ILE A 43 14.89 -4.97 2.65
N GLY A 44 15.93 -5.05 3.47
CA GLY A 44 17.15 -4.25 3.35
C GLY A 44 17.60 -3.70 4.69
N GLU A 45 18.48 -2.70 4.66
CA GLU A 45 19.01 -2.02 5.85
C GLU A 45 18.03 -1.01 6.48
N VAL A 46 16.81 -0.90 5.95
CA VAL A 46 15.81 0.07 6.38
C VAL A 46 14.81 -0.63 7.28
N VAL A 47 14.58 -0.08 8.47
CA VAL A 47 13.64 -0.61 9.44
C VAL A 47 12.43 0.31 9.54
N VAL A 48 11.23 -0.27 9.51
CA VAL A 48 9.99 0.45 9.84
C VAL A 48 9.92 0.57 11.36
N ASN A 49 9.94 1.80 11.84
CA ASN A 49 9.83 2.13 13.26
C ASN A 49 8.37 2.16 13.70
N GLU A 50 7.47 2.66 12.85
CA GLU A 50 6.05 2.79 13.16
C GLU A 50 5.22 2.55 11.90
N THR A 51 4.06 1.91 12.06
CA THR A 51 3.03 1.78 11.03
C THR A 51 1.73 2.38 11.54
N THR A 52 1.10 3.24 10.75
CA THR A 52 -0.23 3.77 11.06
C THR A 52 -1.22 3.37 9.96
N ASP A 53 -2.46 3.09 10.37
CA ASP A 53 -3.54 2.70 9.47
C ASP A 53 -4.65 3.76 9.52
N ASN A 54 -4.86 4.46 8.41
CA ASN A 54 -5.97 5.40 8.26
C ASN A 54 -7.10 4.70 7.50
N ARG A 55 -8.02 4.11 8.28
CA ARG A 55 -9.17 3.37 7.74
C ARG A 55 -10.16 4.25 6.99
N ASP A 56 -10.29 5.53 7.37
CA ASP A 56 -11.24 6.45 6.74
C ASP A 56 -10.78 6.86 5.33
N ASN A 57 -9.47 6.89 5.10
CA ASN A 57 -8.87 7.31 3.83
C ASN A 57 -8.20 6.15 3.07
N ASP A 58 -8.33 4.92 3.57
CA ASP A 58 -7.80 3.70 2.97
C ASP A 58 -6.30 3.78 2.64
N PHE A 59 -5.46 4.24 3.57
CA PHE A 59 -4.00 4.18 3.41
C PHE A 59 -3.27 3.74 4.68
N HIS A 60 -2.16 3.04 4.46
CA HIS A 60 -1.14 2.78 5.48
C HIS A 60 -0.01 3.78 5.36
N THR A 61 0.52 4.24 6.48
CA THR A 61 1.78 4.99 6.51
C THR A 61 2.85 4.13 7.17
N LEU A 62 3.97 3.95 6.47
CA LEU A 62 5.19 3.37 7.03
C LEU A 62 6.12 4.52 7.41
N ILE A 63 6.60 4.53 8.64
CA ILE A 63 7.59 5.50 9.14
C ILE A 63 8.88 4.73 9.42
N PHE A 64 9.97 5.18 8.82
CA PHE A 64 11.28 4.55 8.96
C PHE A 64 12.05 5.09 10.16
N ASN A 65 13.00 4.30 10.64
CA ASN A 65 13.91 4.69 11.71
C ASN A 65 14.95 5.76 11.30
N ARG A 66 14.96 6.17 10.02
CA ARG A 66 15.86 7.18 9.46
C ARG A 66 15.25 7.84 8.23
N ILE A 67 15.78 9.01 7.85
CA ILE A 67 15.50 9.62 6.56
C ILE A 67 16.19 8.81 5.47
N LEU A 68 15.42 8.33 4.49
CA LEU A 68 15.93 7.70 3.29
C LEU A 68 16.32 8.77 2.27
N PRO A 69 17.57 8.79 1.77
CA PRO A 69 17.96 9.74 0.72
C PRO A 69 17.29 9.41 -0.62
N ALA A 70 17.25 10.40 -1.52
CA ALA A 70 16.87 10.17 -2.90
C ALA A 70 17.75 9.08 -3.54
N ASN A 71 17.18 8.33 -4.48
CA ASN A 71 17.75 7.14 -5.13
C ASN A 71 17.90 5.90 -4.22
N THR A 72 17.37 5.93 -3.00
CA THR A 72 17.24 4.71 -2.19
C THR A 72 16.20 3.80 -2.82
N GLN A 73 16.53 2.52 -2.98
CA GLN A 73 15.56 1.49 -3.32
C GLN A 73 15.22 0.67 -2.08
N ILE A 74 13.93 0.44 -1.86
CA ILE A 74 13.44 -0.49 -0.85
C ILE A 74 12.50 -1.51 -1.48
N ILE A 75 12.42 -2.68 -0.88
CA ILE A 75 11.45 -3.71 -1.28
C ILE A 75 10.47 -3.88 -0.13
N LEU A 76 9.19 -3.63 -0.41
CA LEU A 76 8.10 -3.89 0.52
C LEU A 76 7.49 -5.25 0.22
N LYS A 77 7.57 -6.16 1.19
CA LYS A 77 6.78 -7.38 1.20
C LYS A 77 5.54 -7.19 2.04
N SER A 78 4.39 -7.52 1.45
CA SER A 78 3.12 -7.45 2.15
C SER A 78 2.26 -8.65 1.77
N ASN A 79 1.53 -9.18 2.74
CA ASN A 79 0.49 -10.14 2.48
C ASN A 79 -0.80 -9.37 2.16
N TYR A 80 -1.54 -9.82 1.15
CA TYR A 80 -2.82 -9.23 0.80
C TYR A 80 -3.91 -10.30 0.76
N PHE A 81 -5.13 -9.88 1.07
CA PHE A 81 -6.32 -10.60 0.64
C PHE A 81 -7.01 -9.75 -0.43
N GLY A 82 -7.17 -10.31 -1.61
CA GLY A 82 -7.82 -9.60 -2.70
C GLY A 82 -9.33 -9.62 -2.49
N GLN A 83 -9.88 -8.56 -1.91
CA GLN A 83 -11.25 -8.21 -2.21
C GLN A 83 -11.15 -7.09 -3.24
N LEU A 84 -11.42 -7.42 -4.50
CA LEU A 84 -11.55 -6.44 -5.58
C LEU A 84 -12.76 -5.58 -5.24
N LYS A 85 -12.55 -4.54 -4.43
CA LYS A 85 -13.51 -3.45 -4.30
C LYS A 85 -13.54 -2.76 -5.66
N ASN A 86 -14.52 -3.16 -6.46
CA ASN A 86 -14.81 -2.52 -7.72
C ASN A 86 -15.52 -1.19 -7.39
N ASP A 87 -14.77 -0.26 -6.80
CA ASP A 87 -15.29 1.07 -6.52
C ASP A 87 -15.32 1.81 -7.86
N MET A 88 -16.37 1.54 -8.64
CA MET A 88 -16.71 2.27 -9.87
C MET A 88 -17.06 3.74 -9.58
N ARG A 89 -16.92 4.19 -8.32
CA ARG A 89 -17.08 5.57 -7.92
C ARG A 89 -15.83 6.36 -8.30
N GLU A 90 -15.94 6.93 -9.49
CA GLU A 90 -15.31 8.18 -9.90
C GLU A 90 -13.82 8.15 -10.26
N PHE A 91 -13.53 7.54 -11.41
CA PHE A 91 -12.58 8.18 -12.33
C PHE A 91 -13.29 9.34 -13.03
N ASN A 92 -13.44 10.47 -12.34
CA ASN A 92 -13.66 11.74 -13.04
C ASN A 92 -12.33 12.15 -13.66
N ILE A 93 -12.10 11.76 -14.91
CA ILE A 93 -11.13 12.44 -15.76
C ILE A 93 -11.76 13.80 -16.09
N SER A 94 -11.52 14.79 -15.23
CA SER A 94 -11.76 16.19 -15.53
C SER A 94 -10.85 16.58 -16.69
N SER A 95 -11.38 16.51 -17.90
CA SER A 95 -10.76 17.11 -19.08
C SER A 95 -11.40 18.48 -19.28
N LYS A 96 -10.57 19.52 -19.10
CA LYS A 96 -10.83 20.97 -19.21
C LYS A 96 -11.35 21.68 -17.97
#